data_AF-V6K6C3-F1
#
_entry.id   AF-V6K6C3-F1
#
_cell.length_a   1.000
_cell.length_b   1.000
_cell.length_c   1.000
_cell.angle_alpha   90.00
_cell.angle_beta   90.00
_cell.angle_gamma   90.00
#
_symmetry.space_group_name_H-M   'P 1'
#
loop_
_entity.id
_entity.type
_entity.pdbx_description
1 polymer ?
#
loop_
_entity_poly.entity_id
_entity_poly.type
_entity_poly.pdbx_seq_one_letter_code
_entity_poly.pdbx_strand_id
1 'polypeptide(L)' 'MTEVISPFWKSSYSGQENACVEVADTAHGGRAVRDSKHPAGPVLTVSRVSWQAFLQQFA' A
#
# COMPACT_ATOMS: atom_id res chain seq x y z
N MET A 1 -9.15 -5.88 -8.62
CA MET A 1 -8.16 -6.16 -7.54
C MET A 1 -7.31 -4.93 -7.21
N THR A 2 -6.98 -4.09 -8.19
CA THR A 2 -6.16 -2.88 -8.03
C THR A 2 -6.95 -1.58 -7.89
N GLU A 3 -8.28 -1.64 -8.02
CA GLU A 3 -9.16 -0.48 -7.81
C GLU A 3 -9.10 -0.03 -6.35
N VAL A 4 -8.73 1.22 -6.12
CA VAL A 4 -8.66 1.86 -4.80
C VAL A 4 -10.06 2.26 -4.36
N ILE A 5 -10.48 1.81 -3.17
CA ILE A 5 -11.85 1.99 -2.67
C ILE A 5 -11.94 2.85 -1.40
N SER A 6 -10.79 3.30 -0.89
CA SER A 6 -10.71 4.20 0.26
C SER A 6 -9.85 5.42 -0.07
N PRO A 7 -9.98 6.52 0.69
CA PRO A 7 -8.96 7.56 0.72
C PRO A 7 -7.60 6.98 1.10
N PHE A 8 -6.53 7.64 0.67
CA PHE A 8 -5.19 7.37 1.18
C PHE A 8 -5.04 7.91 2.60
N TRP A 9 -4.40 7.14 3.47
CA TRP A 9 -4.00 7.58 4.80
C TRP A 9 -2.52 7.32 5.03
N LYS A 10 -1.91 8.13 5.89
CA LYS A 10 -0.50 7.99 6.25
C LYS A 10 -0.30 6.71 7.07
N SER A 11 0.70 5.92 6.70
CA SER A 11 1.04 4.70 7.44
C SER A 11 1.42 5.02 8.88
N SER A 12 1.04 4.16 9.83
CA SER A 12 1.47 4.28 11.24
C SER A 12 2.98 4.11 11.42
N TYR A 13 3.65 3.51 10.44
CA TYR A 13 5.11 3.34 10.40
C TYR A 13 5.82 4.53 9.74
N SER A 14 5.08 5.56 9.32
CA SER A 14 5.63 6.78 8.75
C SER A 14 6.07 7.76 9.84
N GLY A 15 7.39 7.95 9.99
CA GLY A 15 7.97 8.91 10.92
C GLY A 15 7.89 10.37 10.46
N GLN A 16 8.35 11.27 11.32
CA GLN A 16 8.37 12.71 11.06
C GLN A 16 9.40 13.09 9.99
N GLU A 17 10.60 12.50 10.04
CA GLU A 17 11.71 12.91 9.17
C GLU A 17 11.91 11.98 7.97
N ASN A 18 11.57 10.69 8.11
CA ASN A 18 11.71 9.68 7.06
C ASN A 18 10.56 8.66 7.13
N ALA A 19 10.26 8.01 6.00
CA ALA A 19 9.13 7.10 5.75
C ALA A 19 7.81 7.76 5.30
N CYS A 20 7.83 8.54 4.21
CA CYS A 20 6.65 9.19 3.61
C CYS A 20 5.78 8.21 2.80
N VAL A 21 5.07 7.32 3.49
CA VAL A 21 4.22 6.31 2.85
C VAL A 21 2.75 6.55 3.19
N GLU A 22 1.92 6.59 2.17
CA GLU A 22 0.48 6.48 2.32
C GLU A 22 0.00 5.15 1.75
N VAL A 23 -1.06 4.63 2.36
CA VAL A 23 -1.72 3.41 1.93
C VAL A 23 -3.22 3.62 1.76
N ALA A 24 -3.83 2.78 0.93
CA ALA A 24 -5.28 2.73 0.74
C ALA A 24 -5.75 1.28 0.58
N ASP A 25 -7.02 1.04 0.90
CA ASP A 25 -7.70 -0.23 0.62
C ASP A 25 -7.97 -0.35 -0.88
N THR A 26 -7.77 -1.55 -1.44
CA THR A 26 -8.25 -1.89 -2.79
C THR A 26 -9.35 -2.96 -2.74
N ALA A 27 -10.14 -3.03 -3.80
CA ALA A 27 -11.15 -4.07 -3.98
C ALA A 27 -10.55 -5.47 -3.81
N HIS A 28 -11.30 -6.36 -3.15
CA HIS A 28 -10.91 -7.74 -2.82
C HIS A 28 -9.75 -7.84 -1.81
N GLY A 29 -9.59 -6.83 -0.94
CA GLY A 29 -8.70 -6.89 0.23
C GLY A 29 -7.22 -6.68 -0.07
N GLY A 30 -6.89 -6.05 -1.20
CA GLY A 30 -5.50 -5.63 -1.49
C GLY A 30 -5.15 -4.29 -0.85
N ARG A 31 -3.94 -3.81 -1.16
CA ARG A 31 -3.39 -2.54 -0.67
C ARG A 31 -2.76 -1.75 -1.81
N ALA A 32 -3.06 -0.47 -1.86
CA ALA A 32 -2.35 0.50 -2.68
C ALA A 32 -1.37 1.26 -1.79
N VAL A 33 -0.18 1.55 -2.31
CA VAL A 33 0.91 2.22 -1.60
C VAL A 33 1.47 3.30 -2.50
N ARG A 34 1.67 4.51 -1.95
CA ARG A 34 2.29 5.63 -2.66
C ARG A 34 3.21 6.45 -1.78
N ASP A 35 4.02 7.29 -2.41
CA ASP A 35 4.85 8.29 -1.74
C ASP A 35 4.00 9.50 -1.34
N SER A 36 3.98 9.84 -0.05
CA SER A 36 3.27 11.02 0.46
C SER A 36 3.82 12.34 -0.12
N LYS A 37 5.12 12.39 -0.47
CA LYS A 37 5.77 13.57 -1.05
C LYS A 37 5.45 13.75 -2.53
N HIS A 38 5.09 12.66 -3.21
CA HIS A 38 4.75 12.66 -4.64
C HIS A 38 3.38 12.00 -4.86
N PRO A 39 2.28 12.60 -4.37
CA PRO A 39 0.95 11.98 -4.39
C PRO A 39 0.38 11.76 -5.81
N ALA A 40 0.89 12.50 -6.80
CA ALA A 40 0.58 12.32 -8.23
C ALA A 40 1.50 11.32 -8.95
N GLY A 41 2.48 10.75 -8.22
CA GLY A 41 3.39 9.74 -8.75
C GLY A 41 2.76 8.35 -8.85
N PRO A 42 3.57 7.34 -9.20
CA PRO A 42 3.11 5.96 -9.34
C PRO A 42 2.55 5.38 -8.03
N VAL A 43 1.53 4.54 -8.17
CA VAL A 43 0.92 3.79 -7.06
C VAL A 43 1.28 2.31 -7.22
N LEU A 44 1.94 1.74 -6.23
CA LEU A 44 2.16 0.30 -6.14
C LEU A 44 0.87 -0.35 -5.63
N THR A 45 0.39 -1.40 -6.30
CA THR A 45 -0.77 -2.17 -5.83
C THR A 45 -0.36 -3.61 -5.56
N VAL A 46 -0.78 -4.13 -4.42
CA VAL A 46 -0.48 -5.49 -3.97
C VAL A 46 -1.78 -6.19 -3.65
N SER A 47 -2.02 -7.35 -4.26
CA SER A 47 -3.19 -8.15 -3.94
C SER A 47 -3.02 -8.93 -2.65
N ARG A 48 -4.13 -9.26 -1.99
CA ARG A 48 -4.14 -10.17 -0.84
C ARG A 48 -3.47 -11.51 -1.18
N VAL A 49 -3.77 -12.06 -2.35
CA VAL A 49 -3.27 -13.39 -2.79
C VAL A 49 -1.76 -13.36 -3.02
N SER A 50 -1.26 -12.34 -3.72
CA SER A 50 0.19 -12.17 -3.97
C SER A 50 0.95 -11.96 -2.67
N TRP A 51 0.39 -11.20 -1.73
CA TRP A 51 1.02 -11.00 -0.42
C TRP A 51 1.10 -12.30 0.39
N GLN A 52 0.02 -13.09 0.40
CA GLN A 52 0.01 -14.40 1.03
C GLN A 52 1.05 -15.34 0.41
N ALA A 53 1.11 -15.41 -0.93
CA ALA A 53 2.09 -16.22 -1.63
C ALA A 53 3.53 -15.82 -1.31
N PHE A 54 3.81 -14.52 -1.21
CA PHE A 54 5.12 -14.00 -0.80
C PHE A 54 5.50 -14.47 0.61
N LEU A 55 4.59 -14.35 1.59
CA LEU A 55 4.85 -14.77 2.97
C LEU A 55 5.14 -16.28 3.09
N GLN A 56 4.50 -17.11 2.26
CA GLN A 56 4.74 -18.55 2.23
C GLN A 56 6.15 -18.91 1.73
N GLN A 57 6.90 -17.99 1.11
CA GLN A 57 8.29 -18.24 0.71
C GLN A 57 9.27 -18.22 1.90
N PHE A 58 8.85 -17.69 3.05
CA PHE A 58 9.68 -17.55 4.25
C PHE A 58 9.18 -18.38 5.44
N ALA A 59 8.18 -19.24 5.20
CA ALA A 59 7.72 -20.26 6.15
C ALA A 59 8.55 -21.53 5.97
#